data_AF-A0A947W6H3-F1
#
_entry.id   AF-A0A947W6H3-F1
#
_cell.length_a   1.000
_cell.length_b   1.000
_cell.length_c   1.000
_cell.angle_alpha   90.00
_cell.angle_beta   90.00
_cell.angle_gamma   90.00
#
_symmetry.space_group_name_H-M   'P 1'
#
loop_
_entity.id
_entity.type
_entity.pdbx_description
1 polymer ?
#
loop_
_entity_poly.entity_id
_entity_poly.type
_entity_poly.pdbx_seq_one_letter_code
_entity_poly.pdbx_strand_id
1 'polypeptide(L)'
;MVSLFKEKRILLVILLLLTIGLSNSWIYQFYQKNLLFGFLLIIETILLFLSSFYKNGKIIPILIFIILTIMSAILLIDHFDKNIFSVSTIESIQIRERRQYYANELGKVYKNRIGIFYFDHLSLYFNKINNNFSSAFDLNLFFSTGLSNKDGRYPLFSAPLFIIGFLSLLINIKTIPAIYFLIALGVNSFVSLDSKSGLLLMLPFVNLYIAIGLIKCLELMKGIILDYKKIL
;
A
#
# COMPACT_ATOMS: atom_id res chain seq x y z
N MET A 1 25.47 -2.42 -9.26
CA MET A 1 24.08 -2.93 -9.38
C MET A 1 23.52 -2.82 -10.82
N VAL A 2 24.36 -2.71 -11.87
CA VAL A 2 23.93 -2.47 -13.27
C VAL A 2 24.13 -3.70 -14.19
N SER A 3 24.91 -4.71 -13.77
CA SER A 3 25.23 -5.88 -14.63
C SER A 3 24.11 -6.94 -14.72
N LEU A 4 22.94 -6.68 -14.13
CA LEU A 4 21.85 -7.65 -14.04
C LEU A 4 20.85 -7.64 -15.19
N PHE A 5 20.97 -6.77 -16.19
CA PHE A 5 19.89 -6.53 -17.15
C PHE A 5 20.35 -6.50 -18.62
N LYS A 6 20.80 -7.64 -19.14
CA LYS A 6 20.72 -7.95 -20.60
C LYS A 6 19.25 -8.28 -20.92
N GLU A 7 18.79 -8.02 -22.15
CA GLU A 7 17.38 -8.16 -22.59
C GLU A 7 16.66 -9.44 -22.11
N LYS A 8 17.33 -10.61 -22.15
CA LYS A 8 16.77 -11.88 -21.65
C LYS A 8 16.40 -11.88 -20.15
N ARG A 9 17.00 -11.00 -19.35
CA ARG A 9 16.73 -10.87 -17.91
C ARG A 9 15.56 -9.93 -17.61
N ILE A 10 15.18 -9.05 -18.54
CA ILE A 10 13.98 -8.20 -18.43
C ILE A 10 12.72 -9.08 -18.49
N LEU A 11 12.67 -9.99 -19.46
CA LEU A 11 11.57 -10.93 -19.59
C LEU A 11 11.41 -11.79 -18.33
N LEU A 12 12.52 -12.28 -17.76
CA LEU A 12 12.49 -13.08 -16.52
C LEU A 12 11.95 -12.28 -15.33
N VAL A 13 12.27 -10.99 -15.26
CA VAL A 13 11.79 -10.09 -14.22
C VAL A 13 10.32 -9.74 -14.41
N ILE A 14 9.86 -9.53 -15.65
CA ILE A 14 8.44 -9.36 -15.96
C ILE A 14 7.67 -10.63 -15.59
N LEU A 15 8.18 -11.82 -15.95
CA LEU A 15 7.57 -13.10 -15.56
C LEU A 15 7.52 -13.26 -14.04
N LEU A 16 8.56 -12.83 -13.32
CA LEU A 16 8.59 -12.85 -11.86
C LEU A 16 7.56 -11.91 -11.25
N LEU A 17 7.40 -10.68 -11.77
CA LEU A 17 6.37 -9.74 -11.34
C LEU A 17 4.96 -10.26 -11.62
N LEU A 18 4.75 -10.86 -12.80
CA LEU A 18 3.50 -11.53 -13.14
C LEU A 18 3.24 -12.69 -12.18
N THR A 19 4.25 -13.49 -11.84
CA THR A 19 4.09 -14.60 -10.91
C THR A 19 3.74 -14.11 -9.50
N ILE A 20 4.40 -13.06 -9.01
CA ILE A 20 4.10 -12.46 -7.70
C ILE A 20 2.69 -11.86 -7.70
N GLY A 21 2.34 -11.09 -8.74
CA GLY A 21 1.01 -10.51 -8.88
C GLY A 21 -0.09 -11.56 -9.00
N LEU A 22 0.09 -12.60 -9.82
CA LEU A 22 -0.90 -13.66 -10.00
C LEU A 22 -0.95 -14.65 -8.83
N SER A 23 0.13 -14.80 -8.06
CA SER A 23 0.15 -15.60 -6.83
C SER A 23 -0.67 -14.95 -5.70
N ASN A 24 -1.04 -13.68 -5.86
CA ASN A 24 -1.88 -12.98 -4.91
C ASN A 24 -3.36 -13.33 -5.15
N SER A 25 -3.95 -14.00 -4.18
CA SER A 25 -5.36 -14.38 -4.23
C SER A 25 -6.34 -13.19 -4.21
N TRP A 26 -5.95 -11.99 -3.72
CA TRP A 26 -6.78 -10.78 -3.90
C TRP A 26 -6.97 -10.47 -5.38
N ILE A 27 -5.91 -10.52 -6.18
CA ILE A 27 -6.00 -10.19 -7.61
C ILE A 27 -7.01 -11.11 -8.30
N TYR A 28 -7.07 -12.39 -7.93
CA TYR A 28 -8.08 -13.32 -8.44
C TYR A 28 -9.52 -12.96 -8.01
N GLN A 29 -9.74 -12.60 -6.73
CA GLN A 29 -11.05 -12.14 -6.26
C GLN A 29 -11.52 -10.87 -7.00
N PHE A 30 -10.60 -10.00 -7.39
CA PHE A 30 -10.94 -8.78 -8.13
C PHE A 30 -11.12 -9.02 -9.62
N TYR A 31 -10.37 -9.94 -10.24
CA TYR A 31 -10.66 -10.38 -11.60
C TYR A 31 -12.11 -10.89 -11.74
N GLN A 32 -12.65 -11.53 -10.71
CA GLN A 32 -14.06 -11.96 -10.70
C GLN A 32 -15.06 -10.80 -10.65
N LYS A 33 -14.69 -9.65 -10.05
CA LYS A 33 -15.58 -8.49 -9.90
C LYS A 33 -15.41 -7.44 -11.01
N ASN A 34 -14.17 -7.10 -11.35
CA ASN A 34 -13.82 -6.08 -12.33
C ASN A 34 -12.48 -6.44 -13.01
N LEU A 35 -12.57 -7.08 -14.18
CA LEU A 35 -11.40 -7.50 -14.97
C LEU A 35 -10.47 -6.34 -15.31
N LEU A 36 -11.03 -5.17 -15.67
CA LEU A 36 -10.24 -3.98 -16.03
C LEU A 36 -9.36 -3.52 -14.87
N PHE A 37 -9.91 -3.46 -13.66
CA PHE A 37 -9.15 -3.07 -12.47
C PHE A 37 -7.99 -4.04 -12.19
N GLY A 38 -8.23 -5.35 -12.36
CA GLY A 38 -7.18 -6.37 -12.27
C GLY A 38 -6.04 -6.15 -13.26
N PHE A 39 -6.35 -5.86 -14.53
CA PHE A 39 -5.34 -5.52 -15.53
C PHE A 39 -4.55 -4.24 -15.17
N LEU A 40 -5.24 -3.20 -14.70
CA LEU A 40 -4.60 -1.95 -14.28
C LEU A 40 -3.62 -2.19 -13.12
N LEU A 41 -3.96 -3.02 -12.13
CA LEU A 41 -3.05 -3.39 -11.03
C LEU A 41 -1.74 -4.04 -11.53
N ILE A 42 -1.84 -4.95 -12.49
CA ILE A 42 -0.66 -5.63 -13.06
C ILE A 42 0.20 -4.63 -13.84
N ILE A 43 -0.41 -3.83 -14.70
CA ILE A 43 0.30 -2.80 -15.48
C ILE A 43 1.01 -1.83 -14.53
N GLU A 44 0.33 -1.38 -13.48
CA GLU A 44 0.88 -0.46 -12.49
C GLU A 44 2.08 -1.06 -11.75
N THR A 45 1.99 -2.35 -11.39
CA THR A 45 3.10 -3.09 -10.77
C THR A 45 4.34 -3.10 -11.69
N ILE A 46 4.14 -3.38 -12.99
CA ILE A 46 5.22 -3.40 -13.98
C ILE A 46 5.81 -2.01 -14.16
N LEU A 47 4.99 -0.97 -14.28
CA LEU A 47 5.45 0.41 -14.46
C LEU A 47 6.25 0.91 -13.25
N LEU A 48 5.77 0.63 -12.03
CA LEU A 48 6.49 0.95 -10.80
C LEU A 48 7.84 0.25 -10.73
N PHE A 49 7.91 -1.02 -11.13
CA PHE A 49 9.17 -1.73 -11.24
C PHE A 49 10.10 -1.08 -12.27
N LEU A 50 9.62 -0.81 -13.48
CA LEU A 50 10.40 -0.15 -14.52
C LEU A 50 10.93 1.21 -14.05
N SER A 51 10.12 2.00 -13.36
CA SER A 51 10.53 3.30 -12.81
C SER A 51 11.63 3.20 -11.75
N SER A 52 11.72 2.07 -11.04
CA SER A 52 12.68 1.87 -9.95
C SER A 52 14.08 1.50 -10.47
N PHE A 53 14.16 0.78 -11.58
CA PHE A 53 15.40 0.20 -12.11
C PHE A 53 15.97 0.88 -13.34
N TYR A 54 15.12 1.47 -14.19
CA TYR A 54 15.57 2.11 -15.42
C TYR A 54 15.50 3.63 -15.28
N LYS A 55 16.50 4.33 -15.81
CA LYS A 55 16.43 5.78 -16.05
C LYS A 55 15.47 6.03 -17.21
N ASN A 56 14.19 5.85 -16.94
CA ASN A 56 13.15 6.08 -17.93
C ASN A 56 12.87 7.57 -18.03
N GLY A 57 12.54 8.03 -19.23
CA GLY A 57 12.09 9.39 -19.46
C GLY A 57 10.79 9.71 -18.70
N LYS A 58 10.35 10.98 -18.77
CA LYS A 58 9.17 11.49 -18.06
C LYS A 58 7.86 10.71 -18.33
N ILE A 59 7.82 9.88 -19.37
CA ILE A 59 6.65 9.12 -19.81
C ILE A 59 6.18 8.11 -18.75
N ILE A 60 7.07 7.34 -18.13
CA ILE A 60 6.64 6.28 -17.19
C ILE A 60 6.00 6.86 -15.92
N PRO A 61 6.58 7.88 -15.26
CA PRO A 61 5.91 8.56 -14.15
C PRO A 61 4.52 9.10 -14.51
N ILE A 62 4.36 9.63 -15.73
CA ILE A 62 3.07 10.12 -16.21
C ILE A 62 2.06 8.97 -16.34
N LEU A 63 2.47 7.84 -16.93
CA LEU A 63 1.61 6.66 -17.07
C LEU A 63 1.17 6.08 -15.71
N ILE A 64 2.11 5.97 -14.76
CA ILE A 64 1.83 5.58 -13.36
C ILE A 64 0.74 6.50 -12.78
N PHE A 65 0.94 7.82 -12.90
CA PHE A 65 -0.01 8.77 -12.33
C PHE A 65 -1.40 8.69 -12.98
N ILE A 66 -1.46 8.53 -14.32
CA ILE A 66 -2.74 8.37 -15.04
C ILE A 66 -3.46 7.11 -14.58
N ILE A 67 -2.77 5.97 -14.52
CA ILE A 67 -3.38 4.69 -14.13
C ILE A 67 -3.82 4.74 -12.67
N LEU A 68 -2.97 5.24 -11.76
CA LEU A 68 -3.34 5.45 -10.37
C LEU A 68 -4.59 6.33 -10.24
N THR A 69 -4.69 7.40 -11.03
CA THR A 69 -5.87 8.28 -11.02
C THR A 69 -7.13 7.55 -11.46
N ILE A 70 -7.07 6.79 -12.57
CA ILE A 70 -8.20 5.99 -13.08
C ILE A 70 -8.62 4.96 -12.03
N MET A 71 -7.67 4.23 -11.46
CA MET A 71 -7.95 3.24 -10.42
C MET A 71 -8.55 3.88 -9.17
N SER A 72 -8.03 5.02 -8.74
CA SER A 72 -8.55 5.77 -7.59
C SER A 72 -9.99 6.22 -7.83
N ALA A 73 -10.31 6.70 -9.04
CA ALA A 73 -11.66 7.08 -9.41
C ALA A 73 -12.62 5.89 -9.36
N ILE A 74 -12.26 4.76 -9.97
CA ILE A 74 -13.06 3.52 -9.93
C ILE A 74 -13.31 3.10 -8.46
N LEU A 75 -12.24 3.06 -7.68
CA LEU A 75 -12.28 2.62 -6.29
C LEU A 75 -13.17 3.52 -5.42
N LEU A 76 -13.08 4.84 -5.59
CA LEU A 76 -13.92 5.80 -4.86
C LEU A 76 -15.38 5.74 -5.32
N ILE A 77 -15.66 5.53 -6.61
CA ILE A 77 -17.04 5.40 -7.09
C ILE A 77 -17.72 4.18 -6.45
N ASP A 78 -17.02 3.05 -6.38
CA ASP A 78 -17.59 1.77 -5.95
C ASP A 78 -17.55 1.56 -4.42
N HIS A 79 -16.54 2.12 -3.74
CA HIS A 79 -16.20 1.76 -2.35
C HIS A 79 -15.97 2.95 -1.41
N PHE A 80 -16.36 4.18 -1.80
CA PHE A 80 -16.25 5.33 -0.90
C PHE A 80 -16.99 5.12 0.42
N ASP A 81 -16.31 5.42 1.52
CA ASP A 81 -16.87 5.28 2.86
C ASP A 81 -17.76 6.47 3.22
N LYS A 82 -19.06 6.30 2.96
CA LYS A 82 -20.08 7.29 3.34
C LYS A 82 -20.14 7.50 4.86
N ASN A 83 -19.68 6.54 5.66
CA ASN A 83 -19.70 6.66 7.13
C ASN A 83 -18.68 7.66 7.66
N ILE A 84 -17.69 8.05 6.85
CA ILE A 84 -16.78 9.15 7.20
C ILE A 84 -17.60 10.41 7.49
N PHE A 85 -18.58 10.71 6.65
CA PHE A 85 -19.35 11.96 6.72
C PHE A 85 -20.64 11.84 7.54
N SER A 86 -21.02 10.65 7.96
CA SER A 86 -22.12 10.46 8.90
C SER A 86 -21.59 10.54 10.33
N VAL A 87 -22.25 11.33 11.18
CA VAL A 87 -21.93 11.40 12.61
C VAL A 87 -23.18 10.98 13.37
N SER A 88 -23.06 9.93 14.18
CA SER A 88 -24.17 9.54 15.04
C SER A 88 -24.26 10.43 16.27
N THR A 89 -25.46 10.60 16.81
CA THR A 89 -25.69 11.33 18.06
C THR A 89 -24.82 10.78 19.19
N ILE A 90 -24.67 9.45 19.26
CA ILE A 90 -23.85 8.77 20.27
C ILE A 90 -22.37 9.14 20.13
N GLU A 91 -21.80 9.08 18.93
CA GLU A 91 -20.40 9.47 18.68
C GLU A 91 -20.14 10.94 19.08
N SER A 92 -21.07 11.83 18.77
CA SER A 92 -20.94 13.25 19.13
C SER A 92 -20.97 13.48 20.65
N ILE A 93 -21.81 12.74 21.38
CA ILE A 93 -21.89 12.80 22.84
C ILE A 93 -20.58 12.31 23.45
N GLN A 94 -20.08 11.14 23.02
CA GLN A 94 -18.85 10.55 23.53
C GLN A 94 -17.64 11.47 23.36
N ILE A 95 -17.51 12.15 22.22
CA ILE A 95 -16.40 13.08 22.00
C ILE A 95 -16.55 14.34 22.84
N ARG A 96 -17.77 14.85 23.01
CA ARG A 96 -18.03 15.99 23.88
C ARG A 96 -17.65 15.68 25.33
N GLU A 97 -18.02 14.51 25.83
CA GLU A 97 -17.66 14.03 27.17
C GLU A 97 -16.15 13.86 27.32
N ARG A 98 -15.48 13.20 26.36
CA ARG A 98 -14.01 13.08 26.35
C ARG A 98 -13.33 14.44 26.37
N ARG A 99 -13.80 15.39 25.56
CA ARG A 99 -13.26 16.75 25.55
C ARG A 99 -13.46 17.43 26.90
N GLN A 100 -14.64 17.30 27.53
CA GLN A 100 -14.90 17.88 28.85
C GLN A 100 -13.96 17.28 29.91
N TYR A 101 -13.75 15.96 29.88
CA TYR A 101 -12.78 15.29 30.74
C TYR A 101 -11.37 15.88 30.57
N TYR A 102 -10.84 15.92 29.35
CA TYR A 102 -9.51 16.48 29.08
C TYR A 102 -9.43 18.00 29.29
N ALA A 103 -10.53 18.73 29.14
CA ALA A 103 -10.58 20.16 29.45
C ALA A 103 -10.45 20.42 30.96
N ASN A 104 -10.87 19.49 31.80
CA ASN A 104 -10.71 19.60 33.24
C ASN A 104 -9.25 19.36 33.65
N GLU A 105 -8.55 18.41 33.01
CA GLU A 105 -7.17 18.06 33.35
C GLU A 105 -6.11 18.91 32.61
N LEU A 106 -6.30 19.17 31.32
CA LEU A 106 -5.31 19.78 30.41
C LEU A 106 -5.70 21.20 29.94
N GLY A 107 -6.87 21.69 30.38
CA GLY A 107 -7.25 23.11 30.43
C GLY A 107 -7.17 23.88 29.10
N LYS A 108 -6.00 24.48 28.83
CA LYS A 108 -5.84 25.53 27.82
C LYS A 108 -6.05 25.06 26.37
N VAL A 109 -5.70 23.82 26.05
CA VAL A 109 -5.81 23.29 24.68
C VAL A 109 -7.26 22.96 24.32
N TYR A 110 -8.03 22.45 25.29
CA TYR A 110 -9.39 21.94 25.07
C TYR A 110 -10.49 22.98 25.33
N LYS A 111 -10.17 24.07 26.05
CA LYS A 111 -11.13 25.15 26.38
C LYS A 111 -11.11 26.33 25.40
N ASN A 112 -10.09 26.46 24.56
CA ASN A 112 -10.03 27.57 23.59
C ASN A 112 -10.97 27.32 22.40
N ARG A 113 -11.30 28.39 21.65
CA ARG A 113 -12.26 28.33 20.51
C ARG A 113 -11.83 27.35 19.43
N ILE A 114 -10.53 27.24 19.16
CA ILE A 114 -9.98 26.35 18.12
C ILE A 114 -10.13 24.89 18.56
N GLY A 115 -9.78 24.57 19.80
CA GLY A 115 -9.93 23.24 20.38
C GLY A 115 -11.38 22.81 20.44
N ILE A 116 -12.27 23.69 20.90
CA ILE A 116 -13.73 23.45 20.89
C ILE A 116 -14.21 23.10 19.48
N PHE A 117 -13.86 23.93 18.49
CA PHE A 117 -14.25 23.70 17.10
C PHE A 117 -13.68 22.40 16.53
N TYR A 118 -12.40 22.13 16.77
CA TYR A 118 -11.76 20.89 16.34
C TYR A 118 -12.45 19.67 16.93
N PHE A 119 -12.64 19.60 18.25
CA PHE A 119 -13.21 18.43 18.89
C PHE A 119 -14.70 18.24 18.54
N ASP A 120 -15.50 19.32 18.51
CA ASP A 120 -16.94 19.19 18.27
C ASP A 120 -17.29 18.98 16.79
N HIS A 121 -16.47 19.45 15.85
CA HIS A 121 -16.80 19.41 14.43
C HIS A 121 -15.83 18.63 13.55
N LEU A 122 -14.52 18.66 13.82
CA LEU A 122 -13.54 18.08 12.90
C LEU A 122 -13.05 16.70 13.35
N SER A 123 -12.88 16.49 14.66
CA SER A 123 -12.18 15.33 15.21
C SER A 123 -12.83 14.00 14.82
N LEU A 124 -14.14 13.98 14.65
CA LEU A 124 -14.88 12.80 14.18
C LEU A 124 -14.45 12.38 12.78
N TYR A 125 -14.47 13.33 11.84
CA TYR A 125 -14.06 13.09 10.46
C TYR A 125 -12.59 12.66 10.41
N PHE A 126 -11.71 13.38 11.14
CA PHE A 126 -10.30 13.04 11.22
C PHE A 126 -10.06 11.66 11.82
N ASN A 127 -10.77 11.28 12.87
CA ASN A 127 -10.62 9.97 13.50
C ASN A 127 -11.04 8.84 12.55
N LYS A 128 -12.15 9.02 11.81
CA LYS A 128 -12.60 8.02 10.82
C LYS A 128 -11.61 7.87 9.67
N ILE A 129 -11.14 8.99 9.10
CA ILE A 129 -10.09 9.00 8.06
C ILE A 129 -8.81 8.37 8.59
N ASN A 130 -8.38 8.71 9.81
CA ASN A 130 -7.17 8.18 10.43
C ASN A 130 -7.27 6.68 10.71
N ASN A 131 -8.44 6.17 11.10
CA ASN A 131 -8.67 4.74 11.27
C ASN A 131 -8.56 3.99 9.93
N ASN A 132 -9.15 4.53 8.86
CA ASN A 132 -9.04 3.96 7.51
C ASN A 132 -7.59 4.01 7.02
N PHE A 133 -6.90 5.14 7.21
CA PHE A 133 -5.48 5.31 6.89
C PHE A 133 -4.59 4.32 7.64
N SER A 134 -4.77 4.19 8.96
CA SER A 134 -3.99 3.29 9.81
C SER A 134 -4.22 1.83 9.43
N SER A 135 -5.46 1.47 9.10
CA SER A 135 -5.80 0.13 8.63
C SER A 135 -5.16 -0.17 7.27
N ALA A 136 -5.08 0.81 6.37
CA ALA A 136 -4.37 0.64 5.09
C ALA A 136 -2.86 0.41 5.26
N PHE A 137 -2.29 0.81 6.40
CA PHE A 137 -0.89 0.58 6.76
C PHE A 137 -0.67 -0.74 7.53
N ASP A 138 -1.73 -1.44 7.95
CA ASP A 138 -1.60 -2.67 8.73
C ASP A 138 -1.09 -3.83 7.87
N LEU A 139 0.21 -4.13 8.00
CA LEU A 139 0.88 -5.23 7.32
C LEU A 139 0.27 -6.60 7.66
N ASN A 140 -0.43 -6.73 8.80
CA ASN A 140 -1.12 -7.97 9.13
C ASN A 140 -2.23 -8.30 8.13
N LEU A 141 -2.85 -7.29 7.53
CA LEU A 141 -3.88 -7.51 6.51
C LEU A 141 -3.28 -8.13 5.23
N PHE A 142 -2.00 -7.88 4.94
CA PHE A 142 -1.30 -8.43 3.79
C PHE A 142 -0.70 -9.83 4.03
N PHE A 143 -0.22 -10.10 5.25
CA PHE A 143 0.61 -11.29 5.54
C PHE A 143 0.17 -12.19 6.72
N SER A 144 -0.72 -11.75 7.62
CA SER A 144 -0.98 -12.45 8.91
C SER A 144 -2.08 -13.52 8.88
N THR A 145 -2.03 -14.43 9.86
CA THR A 145 -2.84 -15.64 10.05
C THR A 145 -4.00 -15.42 11.05
N GLY A 146 -4.98 -14.57 10.72
CA GLY A 146 -6.29 -14.64 11.36
C GLY A 146 -7.07 -15.85 10.82
N LEU A 147 -7.64 -16.68 11.71
CA LEU A 147 -8.26 -18.01 11.53
C LEU A 147 -9.28 -18.20 10.37
N SER A 148 -9.65 -17.16 9.62
CA SER A 148 -10.38 -17.34 8.36
C SER A 148 -9.39 -17.33 7.19
N ASN A 149 -9.02 -18.53 6.73
CA ASN A 149 -8.27 -18.79 5.49
C ASN A 149 -9.00 -18.33 4.20
N LYS A 150 -10.00 -17.46 4.28
CA LYS A 150 -10.95 -17.27 3.18
C LYS A 150 -10.66 -16.12 2.23
N ASP A 151 -9.72 -15.22 2.50
CA ASP A 151 -9.62 -14.04 1.64
C ASP A 151 -8.21 -13.46 1.45
N GLY A 152 -7.55 -13.90 0.38
CA GLY A 152 -6.81 -12.95 -0.47
C GLY A 152 -5.42 -12.48 -0.01
N ARG A 153 -4.72 -13.24 0.84
CA ARG A 153 -3.43 -12.79 1.41
C ARG A 153 -2.22 -13.25 0.59
N TYR A 154 -1.09 -12.58 0.81
CA TYR A 154 0.20 -13.07 0.33
C TYR A 154 0.66 -14.28 1.17
N PRO A 155 1.42 -15.23 0.58
CA PRO A 155 2.05 -16.29 1.34
C PRO A 155 2.99 -15.72 2.43
N LEU A 156 2.99 -16.30 3.63
CA LEU A 156 3.78 -15.81 4.76
C LEU A 156 5.29 -15.72 4.44
N PHE A 157 5.81 -16.62 3.60
CA PHE A 157 7.22 -16.60 3.17
C PHE A 157 7.59 -15.34 2.36
N SER A 158 6.61 -14.61 1.82
CA SER A 158 6.85 -13.36 1.09
C SER A 158 7.00 -12.14 2.00
N ALA A 159 6.57 -12.23 3.26
CA ALA A 159 6.76 -11.17 4.26
C ALA A 159 8.25 -10.81 4.49
N PRO A 160 9.18 -11.76 4.70
CA PRO A 160 10.60 -11.42 4.80
C PRO A 160 11.15 -10.82 3.51
N LEU A 161 10.67 -11.24 2.33
CA LEU A 161 11.06 -10.63 1.05
C LEU A 161 10.58 -9.18 0.97
N PHE A 162 9.33 -8.90 1.37
CA PHE A 162 8.80 -7.55 1.46
C PHE A 162 9.66 -6.66 2.37
N ILE A 163 10.03 -7.15 3.56
CA ILE A 163 10.89 -6.41 4.51
C ILE A 163 12.26 -6.09 3.89
N ILE A 164 12.93 -7.08 3.29
CA ILE A 164 14.23 -6.88 2.64
C ILE A 164 14.13 -5.87 1.50
N GLY A 165 13.08 -5.98 0.68
CA GLY A 165 12.81 -5.02 -0.38
C GLY A 165 12.60 -3.61 0.15
N PHE A 166 11.80 -3.48 1.21
CA PHE A 166 11.45 -2.20 1.83
C PHE A 166 12.70 -1.49 2.36
N LEU A 167 13.52 -2.21 3.12
CA LEU A 167 14.81 -1.71 3.62
C LEU A 167 15.75 -1.33 2.47
N SER A 168 15.84 -2.13 1.41
CA SER A 168 16.71 -1.85 0.26
C SER A 168 16.35 -0.54 -0.46
N LEU A 169 15.08 -0.17 -0.45
CA LEU A 169 14.59 1.06 -1.08
C LEU A 169 14.63 2.27 -0.14
N LEU A 170 14.48 2.08 1.17
CA LEU A 170 14.74 3.15 2.15
C LEU A 170 16.18 3.68 2.04
N ILE A 171 17.14 2.79 1.80
CA ILE A 171 18.56 3.17 1.60
C ILE A 171 18.76 3.95 0.29
N ASN A 172 17.98 3.63 -0.75
CA ASN A 172 18.11 4.22 -2.08
C ASN A 172 16.82 4.94 -2.50
N ILE A 173 16.36 5.86 -1.65
CA ILE A 173 15.04 6.53 -1.74
C ILE A 173 14.64 6.77 -3.20
N LYS A 174 13.63 6.01 -3.66
CA LYS A 174 13.02 6.21 -4.98
C LYS A 174 11.79 7.09 -4.82
N THR A 175 11.85 8.29 -5.38
CA THR A 175 10.78 9.29 -5.26
C THR A 175 9.45 8.81 -5.84
N ILE A 176 9.47 8.13 -7.01
CA ILE A 176 8.23 7.70 -7.68
C ILE A 176 7.43 6.67 -6.87
N PRO A 177 8.00 5.52 -6.44
CA PRO A 177 7.29 4.58 -5.57
C PRO A 177 6.83 5.19 -4.23
N ALA A 178 7.59 6.13 -3.66
CA ALA A 178 7.20 6.81 -2.43
C ALA A 178 5.99 7.73 -2.63
N ILE A 179 5.98 8.52 -3.71
CA ILE A 179 4.84 9.37 -4.07
C ILE A 179 3.60 8.51 -4.36
N TYR A 180 3.77 7.43 -5.12
CA TYR A 180 2.70 6.46 -5.39
C TYR A 180 2.08 5.96 -4.08
N PHE A 181 2.90 5.51 -3.14
CA PHE A 181 2.47 5.00 -1.85
C PHE A 181 1.67 6.02 -1.04
N LEU A 182 2.16 7.26 -0.96
CA LEU A 182 1.48 8.32 -0.23
C LEU A 182 0.11 8.65 -0.84
N ILE A 183 0.03 8.70 -2.18
CA ILE A 183 -1.25 8.93 -2.87
C ILE A 183 -2.19 7.75 -2.66
N ALA A 184 -1.71 6.51 -2.83
CA ALA A 184 -2.51 5.31 -2.62
C ALA A 184 -3.06 5.24 -1.19
N LEU A 185 -2.24 5.52 -0.17
CA LEU A 185 -2.68 5.63 1.22
C LEU A 185 -3.73 6.73 1.41
N GLY A 186 -3.48 7.91 0.83
CA GLY A 186 -4.41 9.03 0.89
C GLY A 186 -5.79 8.64 0.33
N VAL A 187 -5.84 8.00 -0.83
CA VAL A 187 -7.09 7.54 -1.44
C VAL A 187 -7.75 6.45 -0.59
N ASN A 188 -6.98 5.47 -0.12
CA ASN A 188 -7.51 4.40 0.73
C ASN A 188 -8.11 4.89 2.06
N SER A 189 -7.66 6.04 2.58
CA SER A 189 -8.25 6.65 3.78
C SER A 189 -9.73 7.05 3.61
N PHE A 190 -10.20 7.19 2.36
CA PHE A 190 -11.59 7.50 2.02
C PHE A 190 -12.43 6.27 1.64
N VAL A 191 -11.87 5.07 1.71
CA VAL A 191 -12.47 3.84 1.19
C VAL A 191 -12.86 2.94 2.36
N SER A 192 -14.02 2.29 2.24
CA SER A 192 -14.57 1.47 3.32
C SER A 192 -13.72 0.23 3.58
N LEU A 193 -13.32 0.04 4.84
CA LEU A 193 -12.53 -1.12 5.29
C LEU A 193 -13.29 -2.45 5.19
N ASP A 194 -14.62 -2.42 5.28
CA ASP A 194 -15.48 -3.61 5.24
C ASP A 194 -15.36 -4.37 3.91
N SER A 195 -14.94 -3.68 2.85
CA SER A 195 -15.01 -4.20 1.50
C SER A 195 -13.73 -4.90 1.01
N LYS A 196 -12.67 -5.01 1.85
CA LYS A 196 -11.30 -5.49 1.49
C LYS A 196 -10.65 -4.74 0.32
N SER A 197 -11.38 -3.83 -0.33
CA SER A 197 -10.94 -3.05 -1.49
C SER A 197 -10.07 -1.87 -1.08
N GLY A 198 -10.15 -1.41 0.17
CA GLY A 198 -9.30 -0.34 0.72
C GLY A 198 -7.79 -0.66 0.78
N LEU A 199 -7.37 -1.86 0.38
CA LEU A 199 -5.95 -2.25 0.29
C LEU A 199 -5.46 -2.39 -1.16
N LEU A 200 -6.36 -2.22 -2.13
CA LEU A 200 -6.08 -2.53 -3.54
C LEU A 200 -4.98 -1.69 -4.14
N LEU A 201 -5.03 -0.37 -3.91
CA LEU A 201 -4.02 0.55 -4.44
C LEU A 201 -2.65 0.32 -3.80
N MET A 202 -2.57 -0.41 -2.68
CA MET A 202 -1.30 -0.77 -2.05
C MET A 202 -0.67 -2.00 -2.71
N LEU A 203 -1.43 -2.79 -3.48
CA LEU A 203 -0.93 -4.04 -4.05
C LEU A 203 0.26 -3.86 -5.00
N PRO A 204 0.24 -2.90 -5.95
CA PRO A 204 1.39 -2.70 -6.84
C PRO A 204 2.65 -2.31 -6.08
N PHE A 205 2.50 -1.55 -4.99
CA PHE A 205 3.59 -1.25 -4.07
C PHE A 205 4.09 -2.53 -3.40
N VAL A 206 3.24 -3.30 -2.72
CA VAL A 206 3.65 -4.54 -2.04
C VAL A 206 4.33 -5.53 -2.99
N ASN A 207 3.78 -5.73 -4.19
CA ASN A 207 4.38 -6.56 -5.24
C ASN A 207 5.79 -6.10 -5.62
N LEU A 208 5.99 -4.79 -5.80
CA LEU A 208 7.30 -4.21 -6.10
C LEU A 208 8.32 -4.58 -5.01
N TYR A 209 7.98 -4.41 -3.73
CA TYR A 209 8.92 -4.69 -2.64
C TYR A 209 9.22 -6.18 -2.49
N ILE A 210 8.23 -7.06 -2.64
CA ILE A 210 8.47 -8.50 -2.66
C ILE A 210 9.44 -8.85 -3.81
N ALA A 211 9.24 -8.28 -5.00
CA ALA A 211 10.09 -8.52 -6.16
C ALA A 211 11.52 -8.03 -5.94
N ILE A 212 11.70 -6.83 -5.37
CA ILE A 212 13.02 -6.28 -5.04
C ILE A 212 13.72 -7.13 -3.99
N GLY A 213 13.02 -7.55 -2.94
CA GLY A 213 13.56 -8.43 -1.91
C GLY A 213 14.01 -9.77 -2.48
N LEU A 214 13.21 -10.37 -3.37
CA LEU A 214 13.57 -11.61 -4.05
C LEU A 214 14.83 -11.44 -4.92
N ILE A 215 14.92 -10.35 -5.69
CA ILE A 215 16.12 -10.03 -6.49
C ILE A 215 17.35 -9.92 -5.59
N LYS A 216 17.24 -9.25 -4.43
CA LYS A 216 18.33 -9.08 -3.47
C LYS A 216 18.79 -10.41 -2.87
N CYS A 217 17.86 -11.27 -2.47
CA CYS A 217 18.18 -12.60 -1.99
C CYS A 217 18.90 -13.44 -3.07
N LEU A 218 18.44 -13.37 -4.32
CA LEU A 218 19.08 -14.08 -5.44
C LEU A 218 20.49 -13.54 -5.74
N GLU A 219 20.72 -12.23 -5.63
CA GLU A 219 22.04 -11.61 -5.75
C GLU A 219 23.01 -12.11 -4.67
N LEU A 220 22.57 -12.11 -3.41
CA LEU A 220 23.35 -12.59 -2.27
C LEU A 220 23.75 -14.06 -2.43
N MET A 221 22.79 -14.92 -2.79
CA MET A 221 23.06 -16.35 -3.01
C MET A 221 24.07 -16.59 -4.13
N LYS A 222 24.01 -15.82 -5.23
CA LYS A 222 25.00 -15.93 -6.31
C LYS A 222 26.40 -15.53 -5.86
N GLY A 223 26.53 -14.49 -5.04
CA GLY A 223 27.81 -14.08 -4.44
C GLY A 223 28.42 -15.21 -3.62
N ILE A 224 27.62 -15.79 -2.71
CA ILE A 224 28.04 -16.90 -1.85
C ILE A 224 28.52 -18.11 -2.67
N ILE A 225 27.79 -18.49 -3.73
CA ILE A 225 28.16 -19.63 -4.58
C ILE A 225 29.48 -19.36 -5.34
N LEU A 226 29.68 -18.14 -5.82
CA LEU A 226 30.90 -17.77 -6.54
C LEU A 226 32.12 -17.74 -5.61
N ASP A 227 31.97 -17.30 -4.37
CA ASP A 227 33.04 -17.31 -3.38
C ASP A 227 33.37 -18.74 -2.92
N TYR A 228 32.36 -19.60 -2.76
CA TYR A 228 32.58 -21.01 -2.42
C TYR A 228 33.36 -21.76 -3.52
N LYS A 229 33.09 -21.44 -4.80
CA LYS A 229 33.83 -22.00 -5.95
C LYS A 229 35.27 -21.51 -6.09
N LYS A 230 35.67 -20.44 -5.39
CA LYS A 230 37.07 -19.98 -5.35
C LYS A 230 37.89 -20.63 -4.24
N ILE A 231 37.22 -21.20 -3.24
CA ILE A 231 37.83 -21.85 -2.08
C ILE A 231 38.09 -23.34 -2.35
N LEU A 232 37.33 -23.94 -3.27
CA LEU A 232 37.55 -25.28 -3.83
C LEU A 232 38.48 -25.22 -5.05
#